data_AF-A0A6H2DPE8-F1
#
_entry.id   AF-A0A6H2DPE8-F1
#
_cell.length_a   1.000
_cell.length_b   1.000
_cell.length_c   1.000
_cell.angle_alpha   90.00
_cell.angle_beta   90.00
_cell.angle_gamma   90.00
#
_symmetry.space_group_name_H-M   'P 1'
#
loop_
_entity.id
_entity.type
_entity.pdbx_description
1 polymer ?
#
loop_
_entity_poly.entity_id
_entity_poly.type
_entity_poly.pdbx_seq_one_letter_code
_entity_poly.pdbx_strand_id
1 'polypeptide(L)'
;MLIGKPDTLDRLAQLLVLAVGLFALVFGAFMIIWPLDWYTALPTVVATGPPNKHFIRDIGIAYAACGFILLYASVNIHMRWLAAFAGALWLSLHGVLHIYEVSVGICTPAAFAADAPGVLGPPLLVFIALGILFARQRIAPMGVPKSIFLKFATEKVDETDTQYLREIAGAPDFAFEKFKHFMPASIHRYEAPANIFHAVRMGATMAEDCGPCALTCARWAQVDGVADNVINRWLVIDNDMPEEEALAFKFGEAIATQGINAFELGDQIEAQYGRNIRLELAMTAALVRAYPAMKRGLGLTKACSLTPLEV
;
A
#
# COMPACT_ATOMS: atom_id res chain seq x y z
N MET A 1 1.07 -7.52 -1.10
CA MET A 1 1.14 -6.40 -0.12
C MET A 1 2.58 -5.91 -0.09
N LEU A 2 2.84 -4.61 0.01
CA LEU A 2 4.20 -4.08 -0.17
C LEU A 2 5.18 -4.60 0.87
N ILE A 3 6.17 -5.31 0.35
CA ILE A 3 7.39 -5.64 1.05
C ILE A 3 8.55 -5.22 0.12
N GLY A 4 9.57 -4.55 0.66
CA GLY A 4 10.77 -4.14 -0.06
C GLY A 4 10.71 -2.74 -0.71
N LYS A 5 11.83 -2.36 -1.33
CA LYS A 5 12.00 -1.05 -2.00
C LYS A 5 11.04 -0.90 -3.19
N PRO A 6 10.57 0.33 -3.48
CA PRO A 6 9.82 0.61 -4.71
C PRO A 6 10.66 0.29 -5.94
N ASP A 7 10.11 -0.49 -6.85
CA ASP A 7 10.73 -0.86 -8.12
C ASP A 7 10.35 0.10 -9.27
N THR A 8 10.74 -0.22 -10.50
CA THR A 8 10.54 0.66 -11.67
C THR A 8 9.08 0.99 -11.95
N LEU A 9 8.16 0.04 -11.80
CA LEU A 9 6.73 0.31 -12.04
C LEU A 9 6.10 1.08 -10.88
N ASP A 10 6.60 0.90 -9.65
CA ASP A 10 6.21 1.73 -8.51
C ASP A 10 6.63 3.19 -8.73
N ARG A 11 7.86 3.40 -9.23
CA ARG A 11 8.37 4.73 -9.61
C ARG A 11 7.62 5.32 -10.79
N LEU A 12 7.22 4.51 -11.77
CA LEU A 12 6.37 4.95 -12.87
C LEU A 12 5.02 5.45 -12.34
N ALA A 13 4.33 4.66 -11.51
CA ALA A 13 3.05 5.07 -10.92
C ALA A 13 3.19 6.36 -10.10
N GLN A 14 4.26 6.48 -9.30
CA GLN A 14 4.60 7.69 -8.57
C GLN A 14 4.80 8.90 -9.52
N LEU A 15 5.55 8.73 -10.60
CA LEU A 15 5.86 9.78 -11.57
C LEU A 15 4.62 10.24 -12.33
N LEU A 16 3.73 9.32 -12.70
CA LEU A 16 2.45 9.65 -13.34
C LEU A 16 1.59 10.56 -12.43
N VAL A 17 1.45 10.20 -11.15
CA VAL A 17 0.67 11.00 -10.19
C VAL A 17 1.35 12.35 -9.91
N LEU A 18 2.68 12.36 -9.79
CA LEU A 18 3.47 13.59 -9.63
C LEU A 18 3.28 14.54 -10.82
N ALA A 19 3.39 14.03 -12.05
CA ALA A 19 3.25 14.81 -13.27
C ALA A 19 1.85 15.44 -13.37
N VAL A 20 0.80 14.66 -13.09
CA VAL A 20 -0.58 15.18 -13.07
C VAL A 20 -0.77 16.20 -11.95
N GLY A 21 -0.20 15.97 -10.77
CA GLY A 21 -0.25 16.92 -9.66
C GLY A 21 0.39 18.27 -9.98
N LEU A 22 1.58 18.25 -10.60
CA LEU A 22 2.27 19.46 -11.07
C LEU A 22 1.49 20.17 -12.18
N PHE A 23 1.00 19.41 -13.16
CA PHE A 23 0.16 19.95 -14.23
C PHE A 23 -1.07 20.65 -13.66
N ALA A 24 -1.85 19.99 -12.80
CA ALA A 24 -3.07 20.54 -12.23
C ALA A 24 -2.79 21.79 -11.39
N LEU A 25 -1.69 21.81 -10.63
CA LEU A 25 -1.30 22.97 -9.84
C LEU A 25 -0.92 24.16 -10.71
N VAL A 26 -0.07 23.95 -11.73
CA VAL A 26 0.36 25.01 -12.66
C VAL A 26 -0.83 25.53 -13.48
N PHE A 27 -1.66 24.63 -13.99
CA PHE A 27 -2.83 24.98 -14.78
C PHE A 27 -3.88 25.73 -13.95
N GLY A 28 -4.11 25.29 -12.71
CA GLY A 28 -4.97 26.01 -11.76
C GLY A 28 -4.42 27.39 -11.40
N ALA A 29 -3.10 27.50 -11.17
CA ALA A 29 -2.45 28.79 -10.90
C ALA A 29 -2.59 29.77 -12.08
N PHE A 30 -2.49 29.28 -13.33
CA PHE A 30 -2.71 30.11 -14.51
C PHE A 30 -4.12 30.72 -14.53
N MET A 31 -5.16 29.92 -14.27
CA MET A 31 -6.54 30.40 -14.16
C MET A 31 -6.75 31.41 -13.02
N ILE A 32 -6.04 31.22 -11.89
CA ILE A 32 -6.17 32.09 -10.72
C ILE A 32 -5.55 33.47 -10.98
N ILE A 33 -4.31 33.48 -11.47
CA ILE A 33 -3.49 34.68 -11.63
C ILE A 33 -3.90 35.47 -12.88
N TRP A 34 -4.08 34.77 -14.01
CA TRP A 34 -4.33 35.36 -15.33
C TRP A 34 -5.56 34.74 -16.02
N PRO A 35 -6.78 34.91 -15.47
CA PRO A 35 -7.98 34.21 -15.96
C PRO A 35 -8.36 34.55 -17.41
N LEU A 36 -8.13 35.78 -17.86
CA LEU A 36 -8.46 36.18 -19.23
C LEU A 36 -7.43 35.70 -20.26
N ASP A 37 -6.15 35.69 -19.87
CA ASP A 37 -5.08 35.15 -20.72
C ASP A 37 -5.25 33.64 -20.88
N TRP A 38 -5.63 32.93 -19.81
CA TRP A 38 -6.01 31.52 -19.89
C TRP A 38 -7.19 31.29 -20.83
N TYR A 39 -8.26 32.08 -20.70
CA TYR A 39 -9.46 31.96 -21.52
C TYR A 39 -9.16 32.16 -23.01
N THR A 40 -8.31 33.13 -23.35
CA THR A 40 -7.94 33.41 -24.75
C THR A 40 -6.88 32.45 -25.31
N ALA A 41 -6.09 31.80 -24.45
CA ALA A 41 -5.10 30.80 -24.86
C ALA A 41 -5.71 29.46 -25.32
N LEU A 42 -6.99 29.21 -25.00
CA LEU A 42 -7.69 27.96 -25.34
C LEU A 42 -8.85 28.25 -26.31
N PRO A 43 -8.65 28.04 -27.63
CA PRO A 43 -9.66 28.40 -28.65
C PRO A 43 -11.02 27.73 -28.44
N THR A 44 -11.02 26.51 -27.90
CA THR A 44 -12.23 25.73 -27.60
C THR A 44 -13.06 26.35 -26.47
N VAL A 45 -12.41 26.94 -25.46
CA VAL A 45 -13.08 27.62 -24.34
C VAL A 45 -13.73 28.93 -24.79
N VAL A 46 -13.10 29.66 -25.73
CA VAL A 46 -13.71 30.89 -26.29
C VAL A 46 -15.03 30.59 -26.98
N ALA A 47 -15.17 29.41 -27.57
CA ALA A 47 -16.39 28.98 -28.24
C ALA A 47 -17.57 28.70 -27.28
N THR A 48 -17.34 28.64 -25.96
CA THR A 48 -18.39 28.32 -24.96
C THR A 48 -19.10 29.56 -24.40
N GLY A 49 -18.80 30.77 -24.90
CA GLY A 49 -19.44 32.02 -24.48
C GLY A 49 -18.52 32.96 -23.70
N PRO A 50 -19.02 34.14 -23.28
CA PRO A 50 -18.19 35.21 -22.70
C PRO A 50 -17.57 34.82 -21.34
N PRO A 51 -16.36 35.32 -21.03
CA PRO A 51 -15.65 34.91 -19.82
C PRO A 51 -16.24 35.52 -18.55
N ASN A 52 -16.28 34.73 -17.48
CA ASN A 52 -16.49 35.20 -16.12
C ASN A 52 -15.21 34.98 -15.30
N LYS A 53 -14.55 36.07 -14.89
CA LYS A 53 -13.28 36.01 -14.15
C LYS A 53 -13.39 35.27 -12.81
N HIS A 54 -14.50 35.43 -12.10
CA HIS A 54 -14.69 34.78 -10.81
C HIS A 54 -14.82 33.26 -11.02
N PHE A 55 -15.67 32.87 -11.96
CA PHE A 55 -15.89 31.45 -12.30
C PHE A 55 -14.61 30.75 -12.77
N ILE A 56 -13.80 31.40 -13.61
CA ILE A 56 -12.49 30.84 -14.03
C ILE A 56 -11.57 30.63 -12.83
N ARG A 57 -11.57 31.54 -11.85
CA ARG A 57 -10.77 31.37 -10.62
C ARG A 57 -11.27 30.23 -9.76
N ASP A 58 -12.58 30.03 -9.66
CA ASP A 58 -13.15 28.89 -8.92
C ASP A 58 -12.70 27.56 -9.51
N ILE A 59 -12.70 27.46 -10.85
CA ILE A 59 -12.14 26.30 -11.59
C ILE A 59 -10.64 26.17 -11.29
N GLY A 60 -9.91 27.29 -11.31
CA GLY A 60 -8.49 27.31 -10.98
C GLY A 60 -8.17 26.80 -9.57
N ILE A 61 -9.00 27.18 -8.57
CA ILE A 61 -8.90 26.69 -7.19
C ILE A 61 -9.18 25.20 -7.12
N ALA A 62 -10.17 24.70 -7.86
CA ALA A 62 -10.45 23.26 -7.94
C ALA A 62 -9.27 22.48 -8.53
N TYR A 63 -8.68 22.95 -9.64
CA TYR A 63 -7.46 22.38 -10.22
C TYR A 63 -6.28 22.41 -9.23
N ALA A 64 -6.06 23.54 -8.55
CA ALA A 64 -4.99 23.67 -7.56
C ALA A 64 -5.19 22.70 -6.38
N ALA A 65 -6.42 22.56 -5.88
CA ALA A 65 -6.76 21.62 -4.81
C ALA A 65 -6.48 20.16 -5.24
N CYS A 66 -6.90 19.77 -6.45
CA CYS A 66 -6.53 18.47 -7.03
C CYS A 66 -5.01 18.30 -7.11
N GLY A 67 -4.29 19.33 -7.58
CA GLY A 67 -2.84 19.34 -7.66
C GLY A 67 -2.17 19.08 -6.30
N PHE A 68 -2.55 19.81 -5.25
CA PHE A 68 -2.00 19.62 -3.91
C PHE A 68 -2.25 18.22 -3.36
N ILE A 69 -3.46 17.67 -3.54
CA ILE A 69 -3.81 16.32 -3.09
C ILE A 69 -2.96 15.27 -3.82
N LEU A 70 -2.80 15.41 -5.14
CA LEU A 70 -2.00 14.49 -5.95
C LEU A 70 -0.51 14.58 -5.60
N LEU A 71 0.03 15.77 -5.37
CA LEU A 71 1.40 15.97 -4.90
C LEU A 71 1.61 15.31 -3.53
N TYR A 72 0.68 15.50 -2.59
CA TYR A 72 0.71 14.82 -1.29
C TYR A 72 0.70 13.29 -1.45
N ALA A 73 -0.15 12.77 -2.35
CA ALA A 73 -0.22 11.35 -2.63
C ALA A 73 1.09 10.81 -3.25
N SER A 74 1.70 11.56 -4.18
CA SER A 74 2.91 11.16 -4.90
C SER A 74 4.10 10.88 -3.98
N VAL A 75 4.18 11.51 -2.80
CA VAL A 75 5.27 11.28 -1.84
C VAL A 75 5.29 9.83 -1.33
N ASN A 76 4.11 9.22 -1.13
CA ASN A 76 3.99 7.82 -0.75
C ASN A 76 2.69 7.25 -1.32
N ILE A 77 2.72 6.96 -2.63
CA ILE A 77 1.52 6.58 -3.38
C ILE A 77 0.92 5.28 -2.87
N HIS A 78 1.73 4.40 -2.30
CA HIS A 78 1.29 3.12 -1.76
C HIS A 78 0.39 3.26 -0.52
N MET A 79 0.74 4.17 0.40
CA MET A 79 -0.04 4.45 1.60
C MET A 79 -1.12 5.51 1.36
N ARG A 80 -0.92 6.39 0.36
CA ARG A 80 -1.78 7.56 0.09
C ARG A 80 -2.60 7.41 -1.19
N TRP A 81 -2.81 6.19 -1.67
CA TRP A 81 -3.54 5.92 -2.91
C TRP A 81 -4.98 6.49 -2.89
N LEU A 82 -5.64 6.51 -1.73
CA LEU A 82 -6.96 7.14 -1.55
C LEU A 82 -6.91 8.65 -1.81
N ALA A 83 -5.82 9.31 -1.41
CA ALA A 83 -5.62 10.73 -1.73
C ALA A 83 -5.43 10.90 -3.24
N ALA A 84 -4.67 10.03 -3.91
CA ALA A 84 -4.56 10.09 -5.37
C ALA A 84 -5.92 9.91 -6.06
N PHE A 85 -6.74 8.97 -5.60
CA PHE A 85 -8.11 8.79 -6.08
C PHE A 85 -8.97 10.04 -5.85
N ALA A 86 -8.95 10.62 -4.66
CA ALA A 86 -9.70 11.84 -4.34
C ALA A 86 -9.22 13.04 -5.18
N GLY A 87 -7.92 13.19 -5.36
CA GLY A 87 -7.32 14.25 -6.18
C GLY A 87 -7.68 14.14 -7.66
N ALA A 88 -7.95 12.93 -8.16
CA ALA A 88 -8.41 12.71 -9.53
C ALA A 88 -9.92 12.88 -9.72
N LEU A 89 -10.73 12.94 -8.64
CA LEU A 89 -12.19 12.84 -8.75
C LEU A 89 -12.79 14.03 -9.52
N TRP A 90 -12.44 15.26 -9.14
CA TRP A 90 -12.95 16.44 -9.84
C TRP A 90 -12.46 16.52 -11.28
N LEU A 91 -11.18 16.20 -11.54
CA LEU A 91 -10.63 16.10 -12.90
C LEU A 91 -11.42 15.11 -13.76
N SER A 92 -11.77 13.95 -13.18
CA SER A 92 -12.53 12.90 -13.85
C SER A 92 -13.96 13.33 -14.14
N LEU A 93 -14.64 13.91 -13.14
CA LEU A 93 -16.01 14.39 -13.29
C LEU A 93 -16.10 15.54 -14.31
N HIS A 94 -15.10 16.43 -14.32
CA HIS A 94 -14.97 17.46 -15.35
C HIS A 94 -14.77 16.84 -16.74
N GLY A 95 -13.88 15.85 -16.87
CA GLY A 95 -13.73 15.11 -18.13
C GLY A 95 -15.03 14.42 -18.59
N VAL A 96 -15.82 13.85 -17.67
CA VAL A 96 -17.13 13.26 -17.97
C VAL A 96 -18.13 14.32 -18.47
N LEU A 97 -18.07 15.55 -17.95
CA LEU A 97 -18.89 16.65 -18.46
C LEU A 97 -18.62 16.92 -19.95
N HIS A 98 -17.36 16.89 -20.38
CA HIS A 98 -17.01 17.04 -21.81
C HIS A 98 -17.55 15.90 -22.68
N ILE A 99 -17.54 14.66 -22.16
CA ILE A 99 -18.17 13.50 -22.82
C ILE A 99 -19.69 13.72 -22.95
N TYR A 100 -20.32 14.22 -21.88
CA TYR A 100 -21.73 14.55 -21.91
C TYR A 100 -22.04 15.61 -22.97
N GLU A 101 -21.31 16.73 -22.98
CA GLU A 101 -21.53 17.85 -23.91
C GLU A 101 -21.48 17.42 -25.39
N VAL A 102 -20.51 16.58 -25.76
CA VAL A 102 -20.45 16.05 -27.14
C VAL A 102 -21.59 15.06 -27.41
N SER A 103 -21.98 14.24 -26.43
CA SER A 103 -23.05 13.25 -26.60
C SER A 103 -24.44 13.85 -26.80
N VAL A 104 -24.70 15.04 -26.24
CA VAL A 104 -25.99 15.75 -26.37
C VAL A 104 -25.95 16.87 -27.42
N GLY A 105 -24.82 17.03 -28.12
CA GLY A 105 -24.66 17.99 -29.21
C GLY A 105 -24.45 19.44 -28.78
N ILE A 106 -24.06 19.69 -27.52
CA ILE A 106 -23.63 21.02 -27.05
C ILE A 106 -22.28 21.40 -27.67
N CYS A 107 -21.36 20.43 -27.76
CA CYS A 107 -20.03 20.59 -28.31
C CYS A 107 -19.85 19.74 -29.57
N THR A 108 -19.04 20.23 -30.53
CA THR A 108 -18.74 19.46 -31.74
C THR A 108 -17.73 18.35 -31.45
N PRO A 109 -17.75 17.22 -32.17
CA PRO A 109 -16.75 16.16 -32.01
C PRO A 109 -15.31 16.66 -32.23
N ALA A 110 -15.10 17.65 -33.10
CA ALA A 110 -13.79 18.24 -33.36
C ALA A 110 -13.26 19.05 -32.16
N ALA A 111 -14.13 19.84 -31.52
CA ALA A 111 -13.77 20.58 -30.31
C ALA A 111 -13.48 19.62 -29.15
N PHE A 112 -14.31 18.58 -28.96
CA PHE A 112 -14.04 17.52 -27.98
C PHE A 112 -12.69 16.83 -28.24
N ALA A 113 -12.36 16.51 -29.50
CA ALA A 113 -11.07 15.88 -29.82
C ALA A 113 -9.87 16.78 -29.48
N ALA A 114 -10.02 18.10 -29.58
CA ALA A 114 -8.99 19.06 -29.19
C ALA A 114 -8.84 19.16 -27.65
N ASP A 115 -9.94 19.10 -26.91
CA ASP A 115 -9.94 19.22 -25.45
C ASP A 115 -9.63 17.91 -24.72
N ALA A 116 -10.00 16.77 -25.30
CA ALA A 116 -9.91 15.44 -24.70
C ALA A 116 -8.52 15.11 -24.11
N PRO A 117 -7.38 15.40 -24.78
CA PRO A 117 -6.07 15.16 -24.20
C PRO A 117 -5.85 15.91 -22.87
N GLY A 118 -6.36 17.15 -22.77
CA GLY A 118 -6.22 17.99 -21.58
C GLY A 118 -7.22 17.66 -20.47
N VAL A 119 -8.43 17.21 -20.80
CA VAL A 119 -9.50 16.99 -19.81
C VAL A 119 -9.68 15.52 -19.41
N LEU A 120 -9.36 14.56 -20.30
CA LEU A 120 -9.42 13.12 -20.03
C LEU A 120 -8.04 12.51 -19.74
N GLY A 121 -6.98 13.06 -20.33
CA GLY A 121 -5.61 12.56 -20.16
C GLY A 121 -5.15 12.57 -18.70
N PRO A 122 -5.20 13.70 -17.98
CA PRO A 122 -4.72 13.76 -16.60
C PRO A 122 -5.39 12.74 -15.64
N PRO A 123 -6.73 12.64 -15.54
CA PRO A 123 -7.34 11.63 -14.69
C PRO A 123 -7.03 10.19 -15.14
N LEU A 124 -6.96 9.93 -16.46
CA LEU A 124 -6.59 8.61 -16.98
C LEU A 124 -5.18 8.18 -16.51
N LEU A 125 -4.20 9.08 -16.53
CA LEU A 125 -2.85 8.78 -16.04
C LEU A 125 -2.84 8.42 -14.54
N VAL A 126 -3.66 9.08 -13.72
CA VAL A 126 -3.80 8.73 -12.29
C VAL A 126 -4.43 7.34 -12.15
N PHE A 127 -5.47 7.02 -12.93
CA PHE A 127 -6.08 5.69 -12.89
C PHE A 127 -5.17 4.58 -13.42
N ILE A 128 -4.31 4.85 -14.41
CA ILE A 128 -3.27 3.93 -14.85
C ILE A 128 -2.29 3.67 -13.70
N ALA A 129 -1.82 4.73 -13.03
CA ALA A 129 -0.93 4.59 -11.87
C ALA A 129 -1.55 3.75 -10.76
N LEU A 130 -2.81 4.02 -10.40
CA LEU A 130 -3.55 3.22 -9.43
C LEU A 130 -3.72 1.78 -9.92
N GLY A 131 -4.10 1.57 -11.18
CA GLY A 131 -4.25 0.24 -11.78
C GLY A 131 -2.98 -0.60 -11.69
N ILE A 132 -1.81 -0.02 -11.97
CA ILE A 132 -0.50 -0.66 -11.79
C ILE A 132 -0.34 -1.13 -10.33
N LEU A 133 -0.59 -0.25 -9.36
CA LEU A 133 -0.39 -0.58 -7.94
C LEU A 133 -1.39 -1.62 -7.43
N PHE A 134 -2.65 -1.53 -7.83
CA PHE A 134 -3.70 -2.49 -7.47
C PHE A 134 -3.42 -3.87 -8.07
N ALA A 135 -3.09 -3.95 -9.36
CA ALA A 135 -2.77 -5.22 -10.03
C ALA A 135 -1.59 -5.95 -9.38
N ARG A 136 -0.65 -5.19 -8.81
CA ARG A 136 0.55 -5.72 -8.15
C ARG A 136 0.39 -5.87 -6.63
N GLN A 137 -0.78 -5.56 -6.08
CA GLN A 137 -1.04 -5.54 -4.63
C GLN A 137 0.00 -4.70 -3.85
N ARG A 138 0.43 -3.59 -4.47
CA ARG A 138 1.37 -2.59 -3.97
C ARG A 138 0.63 -1.38 -3.38
N ILE A 139 -0.52 -1.63 -2.75
CA ILE A 139 -1.27 -0.61 -2.01
C ILE A 139 -1.49 -1.07 -0.57
N ALA A 140 -1.64 -0.10 0.30
CA ALA A 140 -2.07 -0.35 1.66
C ALA A 140 -3.59 -0.65 1.69
N PRO A 141 -4.08 -1.50 2.61
CA PRO A 141 -5.43 -2.07 2.54
C PRO A 141 -6.49 -1.13 3.13
N MET A 142 -6.07 -0.06 3.82
CA MET A 142 -6.96 1.04 4.20
C MET A 142 -7.67 1.59 2.94
N GLY A 143 -8.96 1.86 3.06
CA GLY A 143 -9.81 2.26 1.92
C GLY A 143 -10.39 1.13 1.07
N VAL A 144 -9.79 -0.07 1.06
CA VAL A 144 -10.37 -1.21 0.32
C VAL A 144 -11.65 -1.67 1.03
N PRO A 145 -12.80 -1.78 0.33
CA PRO A 145 -14.04 -2.25 0.94
C PRO A 145 -13.86 -3.60 1.65
N LYS A 146 -14.46 -3.75 2.84
CA LYS A 146 -14.37 -4.97 3.67
C LYS A 146 -14.67 -6.24 2.88
N SER A 147 -15.74 -6.23 2.08
CA SER A 147 -16.17 -7.40 1.29
C SER A 147 -15.13 -7.82 0.26
N ILE A 148 -14.53 -6.84 -0.44
CA ILE A 148 -13.48 -7.07 -1.43
C ILE A 148 -12.22 -7.61 -0.74
N PHE A 149 -11.79 -6.96 0.35
CA PHE A 149 -10.61 -7.40 1.09
C PHE A 149 -10.77 -8.83 1.60
N LEU A 150 -11.89 -9.14 2.27
CA LEU A 150 -12.15 -10.48 2.80
C LEU A 150 -12.15 -11.53 1.69
N LYS A 151 -12.81 -11.26 0.55
CA LYS A 151 -12.82 -12.18 -0.59
C LYS A 151 -11.38 -12.56 -0.98
N PHE A 152 -10.51 -11.59 -1.24
CA PHE A 152 -9.14 -11.87 -1.66
C PHE A 152 -8.26 -12.45 -0.54
N ALA A 153 -8.47 -12.04 0.71
CA ALA A 153 -7.67 -12.51 1.84
C ALA A 153 -8.01 -13.95 2.26
N THR A 154 -9.23 -14.44 1.94
CA THR A 154 -9.70 -15.76 2.40
C THR A 154 -9.91 -16.79 1.30
N GLU A 155 -9.91 -16.42 0.02
CA GLU A 155 -10.29 -17.32 -1.09
C GLU A 155 -9.43 -18.59 -1.20
N LYS A 156 -8.14 -18.51 -0.83
CA LYS A 156 -7.16 -19.61 -0.97
C LYS A 156 -6.55 -20.06 0.35
N VAL A 157 -7.17 -19.71 1.47
CA VAL A 157 -6.67 -19.99 2.80
C VAL A 157 -7.76 -20.74 3.55
N ASP A 158 -7.36 -21.72 4.36
CA ASP A 158 -8.30 -22.50 5.16
C ASP A 158 -9.19 -21.57 6.02
N GLU A 159 -10.44 -21.96 6.20
CA GLU A 159 -11.41 -21.15 6.93
C GLU A 159 -10.98 -20.94 8.38
N THR A 160 -10.43 -21.97 9.03
CA THR A 160 -9.93 -21.89 10.41
C THR A 160 -8.79 -20.87 10.55
N ASP A 161 -7.99 -20.71 9.50
CA ASP A 161 -6.88 -19.77 9.47
C ASP A 161 -7.29 -18.32 9.26
N THR A 162 -8.48 -18.10 8.71
CA THR A 162 -9.00 -16.78 8.35
C THR A 162 -10.19 -16.34 9.19
N GLN A 163 -10.68 -17.19 10.10
CA GLN A 163 -11.80 -16.90 11.00
C GLN A 163 -11.60 -15.59 11.78
N TYR A 164 -10.39 -15.33 12.28
CA TYR A 164 -10.08 -14.09 13.00
C TYR A 164 -10.33 -12.83 12.15
N LEU A 165 -10.08 -12.87 10.84
CA LEU A 165 -10.36 -11.74 9.94
C LEU A 165 -11.87 -11.50 9.83
N ARG A 166 -12.67 -12.57 9.78
CA ARG A 166 -14.13 -12.46 9.72
C ARG A 166 -14.70 -11.91 11.03
N GLU A 167 -14.17 -12.34 12.17
CA GLU A 167 -14.58 -11.84 13.50
C GLU A 167 -14.23 -10.37 13.69
N ILE A 168 -12.99 -9.95 13.39
CA ILE A 168 -12.61 -8.53 13.43
C ILE A 168 -13.46 -7.72 12.44
N ALA A 169 -13.78 -8.29 11.26
CA ALA A 169 -14.66 -7.65 10.30
C ALA A 169 -16.11 -7.53 10.76
N GLY A 170 -16.59 -8.44 11.60
CA GLY A 170 -17.92 -8.41 12.21
C GLY A 170 -18.02 -7.50 13.43
N ALA A 171 -16.89 -7.13 14.03
CA ALA A 171 -16.85 -6.30 15.23
C ALA A 171 -17.32 -4.84 14.97
N PRO A 172 -17.95 -4.19 15.98
CA PRO A 172 -18.41 -2.81 15.87
C PRO A 172 -17.26 -1.79 15.86
N ASP A 173 -17.60 -0.51 15.70
CA ASP A 173 -16.68 0.63 15.82
C ASP A 173 -15.43 0.55 14.92
N PHE A 174 -15.65 0.12 13.66
CA PHE A 174 -14.63 0.11 12.62
C PHE A 174 -13.36 -0.67 12.99
N ALA A 175 -13.47 -1.70 13.84
CA ALA A 175 -12.33 -2.51 14.29
C ALA A 175 -11.49 -3.04 13.12
N PHE A 176 -12.14 -3.49 12.05
CA PHE A 176 -11.45 -3.97 10.86
C PHE A 176 -10.72 -2.89 10.07
N GLU A 177 -11.25 -1.67 10.07
CA GLU A 177 -10.54 -0.55 9.46
C GLU A 177 -9.27 -0.24 10.24
N LYS A 178 -9.36 -0.11 11.57
CA LYS A 178 -8.20 0.05 12.47
C LYS A 178 -7.18 -1.07 12.26
N PHE A 179 -7.66 -2.31 12.10
CA PHE A 179 -6.79 -3.45 11.81
C PHE A 179 -6.07 -3.33 10.46
N LYS A 180 -6.78 -2.92 9.39
CA LYS A 180 -6.15 -2.65 8.09
C LYS A 180 -5.12 -1.51 8.15
N HIS A 181 -5.28 -0.52 9.03
CA HIS A 181 -4.27 0.50 9.28
C HIS A 181 -3.01 -0.06 9.96
N PHE A 182 -3.16 -1.09 10.80
CA PHE A 182 -2.04 -1.77 11.45
C PHE A 182 -1.23 -2.64 10.49
N MET A 183 -1.88 -3.33 9.55
CA MET A 183 -1.22 -4.35 8.72
C MET A 183 0.05 -3.87 7.98
N PRO A 184 0.13 -2.67 7.36
CA PRO A 184 1.36 -2.21 6.70
C PRO A 184 2.56 -2.10 7.65
N ALA A 185 2.33 -1.77 8.91
CA ALA A 185 3.40 -1.67 9.90
C ALA A 185 3.98 -3.05 10.23
N SER A 186 3.15 -4.10 10.24
CA SER A 186 3.61 -5.45 10.59
C SER A 186 4.51 -6.10 9.53
N ILE A 187 4.62 -5.52 8.33
CA ILE A 187 5.41 -6.04 7.21
C ILE A 187 6.41 -5.01 6.66
N HIS A 188 6.72 -3.96 7.42
CA HIS A 188 7.64 -2.92 6.97
C HIS A 188 9.04 -3.49 6.69
N ARG A 189 9.43 -3.49 5.42
CA ARG A 189 10.76 -3.86 4.93
C ARG A 189 11.18 -2.89 3.84
N TYR A 190 12.30 -2.21 4.03
CA TYR A 190 12.88 -1.29 3.05
C TYR A 190 14.31 -1.70 2.71
N GLU A 191 15.18 -1.90 3.69
CA GLU A 191 16.59 -2.28 3.47
C GLU A 191 16.89 -3.73 3.79
N ALA A 192 16.15 -4.37 4.70
CA ALA A 192 16.49 -5.71 5.17
C ALA A 192 16.46 -6.76 4.03
N PRO A 193 17.53 -7.59 3.91
CA PRO A 193 17.50 -8.80 3.09
C PRO A 193 16.33 -9.70 3.46
N ALA A 194 15.72 -10.34 2.44
CA ALA A 194 14.51 -11.14 2.63
C ALA A 194 14.74 -12.31 3.60
N ASN A 195 15.88 -12.99 3.51
CA ASN A 195 16.21 -14.14 4.36
C ASN A 195 16.24 -13.74 5.85
N ILE A 196 17.00 -12.71 6.23
CA ILE A 196 17.06 -12.30 7.65
C ILE A 196 15.76 -11.68 8.15
N PHE A 197 15.02 -10.95 7.29
CA PHE A 197 13.71 -10.39 7.66
C PHE A 197 12.70 -11.49 7.98
N HIS A 198 12.63 -12.51 7.13
CA HIS A 198 11.71 -13.63 7.33
C HIS A 198 12.20 -14.57 8.43
N ALA A 199 13.51 -14.75 8.63
CA ALA A 199 14.05 -15.50 9.77
C ALA A 199 13.65 -14.87 11.12
N VAL A 200 13.80 -13.55 11.28
CA VAL A 200 13.32 -12.81 12.47
C VAL A 200 11.80 -12.99 12.65
N ARG A 201 11.04 -12.83 11.57
CA ARG A 201 9.59 -12.98 11.60
C ARG A 201 9.17 -14.39 12.02
N MET A 202 9.88 -15.40 11.54
CA MET A 202 9.68 -16.80 11.89
C MET A 202 9.99 -17.05 13.35
N GLY A 203 11.15 -16.62 13.86
CA GLY A 203 11.50 -16.78 15.28
C GLY A 203 10.46 -16.16 16.22
N ALA A 204 9.98 -14.95 15.88
CA ALA A 204 8.93 -14.29 16.66
C ALA A 204 7.57 -15.01 16.60
N THR A 205 7.22 -15.58 15.43
CA THR A 205 5.94 -16.27 15.23
C THR A 205 5.94 -17.67 15.83
N MET A 206 7.06 -18.38 15.74
CA MET A 206 7.26 -19.71 16.33
C MET A 206 7.19 -19.66 17.86
N ALA A 207 7.71 -18.60 18.48
CA ALA A 207 7.59 -18.36 19.92
C ALA A 207 6.13 -18.20 20.41
N GLU A 208 5.21 -17.84 19.50
CA GLU A 208 3.77 -17.70 19.80
C GLU A 208 3.01 -19.03 19.63
N ASP A 209 3.68 -20.11 19.23
CA ASP A 209 3.12 -21.46 19.10
C ASP A 209 1.81 -21.52 18.29
N CYS A 210 1.85 -20.90 17.10
CA CYS A 210 0.77 -20.91 16.12
C CYS A 210 1.27 -21.49 14.79
N GLY A 211 1.11 -22.81 14.60
CA GLY A 211 1.54 -23.51 13.38
C GLY A 211 1.04 -22.87 12.08
N PRO A 212 -0.26 -22.55 11.93
CA PRO A 212 -0.73 -21.90 10.71
C PRO A 212 -0.22 -20.46 10.51
N CYS A 213 0.10 -19.75 11.59
CA CYS A 213 0.75 -18.44 11.51
C CYS A 213 2.19 -18.59 11.01
N ALA A 214 2.90 -19.63 11.47
CA ALA A 214 4.24 -19.97 10.99
C ALA A 214 4.22 -20.34 9.50
N LEU A 215 3.28 -21.18 9.05
CA LEU A 215 3.11 -21.49 7.62
C LEU A 215 2.72 -20.26 6.79
N THR A 216 1.92 -19.35 7.34
CA THR A 216 1.62 -18.07 6.67
C THR A 216 2.89 -17.25 6.48
N CYS A 217 3.75 -17.15 7.51
CA CYS A 217 5.04 -16.46 7.40
C CYS A 217 6.01 -17.15 6.43
N ALA A 218 6.05 -18.49 6.42
CA ALA A 218 6.79 -19.29 5.46
C ALA A 218 6.37 -18.98 4.01
N ARG A 219 5.07 -18.94 3.73
CA ARG A 219 4.53 -18.56 2.40
C ARG A 219 4.93 -17.13 1.99
N TRP A 220 4.95 -16.19 2.94
CA TRP A 220 5.45 -14.84 2.66
C TRP A 220 6.95 -14.83 2.34
N ALA A 221 7.74 -15.70 2.96
CA ALA A 221 9.15 -15.87 2.63
C ALA A 221 9.33 -16.45 1.21
N GLN A 222 8.52 -17.43 0.80
CA GLN A 222 8.50 -17.97 -0.57
C GLN A 222 8.16 -16.87 -1.60
N VAL A 223 7.16 -16.05 -1.32
CA VAL A 223 6.76 -14.91 -2.18
C VAL A 223 7.90 -13.91 -2.36
N ASP A 224 8.73 -13.73 -1.34
CA ASP A 224 9.93 -12.88 -1.37
C ASP A 224 11.18 -13.60 -1.90
N GLY A 225 11.05 -14.84 -2.39
CA GLY A 225 12.10 -15.59 -3.07
C GLY A 225 13.07 -16.35 -2.15
N VAL A 226 12.73 -16.54 -0.88
CA VAL A 226 13.50 -17.43 0.01
C VAL A 226 13.23 -18.89 -0.39
N ALA A 227 14.28 -19.69 -0.51
CA ALA A 227 14.18 -21.08 -0.94
C ALA A 227 13.53 -22.00 0.12
N ASP A 228 12.74 -22.98 -0.31
CA ASP A 228 11.98 -23.87 0.58
C ASP A 228 12.88 -24.62 1.56
N ASN A 229 14.07 -25.05 1.14
CA ASN A 229 15.03 -25.73 2.01
C ASN A 229 15.53 -24.82 3.16
N VAL A 230 15.62 -23.51 2.94
CA VAL A 230 15.98 -22.53 3.97
C VAL A 230 14.81 -22.35 4.94
N ILE A 231 13.60 -22.19 4.41
CA ILE A 231 12.39 -22.00 5.23
C ILE A 231 12.10 -23.23 6.09
N ASN A 232 12.24 -24.43 5.53
CA ASN A 232 12.02 -25.69 6.23
C ASN A 232 13.02 -25.88 7.38
N ARG A 233 14.26 -25.37 7.28
CA ARG A 233 15.22 -25.35 8.41
C ARG A 233 14.74 -24.48 9.56
N TRP A 234 14.10 -23.34 9.28
CA TRP A 234 13.52 -22.48 10.32
C TRP A 234 12.32 -23.15 11.01
N LEU A 235 11.49 -23.86 10.26
CA LEU A 235 10.29 -24.55 10.78
C LEU A 235 10.62 -25.69 11.74
N VAL A 236 11.76 -26.37 11.54
CA VAL A 236 12.23 -27.45 12.43
C VAL A 236 13.27 -26.99 13.46
N ILE A 237 13.63 -25.70 13.46
CA ILE A 237 14.69 -25.13 14.32
C ILE A 237 15.99 -25.93 14.16
N ASP A 238 16.47 -26.03 12.92
CA ASP A 238 17.71 -26.75 12.59
C ASP A 238 18.93 -26.08 13.24
N ASN A 239 19.79 -26.87 13.90
CA ASN A 239 21.02 -26.34 14.49
C ASN A 239 22.07 -25.92 13.45
N ASP A 240 21.95 -26.41 12.22
CA ASP A 240 22.87 -26.13 11.11
C ASP A 240 22.40 -24.96 10.22
N MET A 241 21.56 -24.06 10.75
CA MET A 241 21.19 -22.81 10.09
C MET A 241 22.43 -21.93 9.81
N PRO A 242 22.50 -21.23 8.66
CA PRO A 242 23.50 -20.20 8.44
C PRO A 242 23.54 -19.18 9.58
N GLU A 243 24.73 -18.71 9.95
CA GLU A 243 24.94 -17.87 11.13
C GLU A 243 24.05 -16.61 11.13
N GLU A 244 23.90 -15.95 9.98
CA GLU A 244 23.06 -14.76 9.84
C GLU A 244 21.56 -15.05 10.07
N GLU A 245 21.07 -16.18 9.58
CA GLU A 245 19.68 -16.59 9.76
C GLU A 245 19.41 -17.05 11.19
N ALA A 246 20.36 -17.77 11.79
CA ALA A 246 20.29 -18.18 13.19
C ALA A 246 20.29 -16.98 14.14
N LEU A 247 21.13 -15.97 13.88
CA LEU A 247 21.16 -14.71 14.62
C LEU A 247 19.81 -13.98 14.51
N ALA A 248 19.30 -13.83 13.29
CA ALA A 248 18.01 -13.23 12.99
C ALA A 248 16.85 -13.97 13.68
N PHE A 249 16.78 -15.30 13.54
CA PHE A 249 15.74 -16.12 14.16
C PHE A 249 15.73 -15.96 15.68
N LYS A 250 16.90 -16.08 16.33
CA LYS A 250 17.06 -15.89 17.78
C LYS A 250 16.68 -14.48 18.22
N PHE A 251 16.99 -13.46 17.42
CA PHE A 251 16.57 -12.09 17.72
C PHE A 251 15.04 -11.96 17.69
N GLY A 252 14.37 -12.55 16.70
CA GLY A 252 12.91 -12.61 16.64
C GLY A 252 12.28 -13.29 17.85
N GLU A 253 12.81 -14.46 18.22
CA GLU A 253 12.39 -15.21 19.41
C GLU A 253 12.61 -14.39 20.69
N ALA A 254 13.77 -13.75 20.86
CA ALA A 254 14.08 -12.93 22.02
C ALA A 254 13.14 -11.73 22.15
N ILE A 255 12.82 -11.03 21.04
CA ILE A 255 11.84 -9.95 21.06
C ILE A 255 10.45 -10.46 21.42
N ALA A 256 10.06 -11.64 20.93
CA ALA A 256 8.77 -12.24 21.25
C ALA A 256 8.64 -12.64 22.73
N THR A 257 9.71 -13.19 23.29
CA THR A 257 9.74 -13.72 24.66
C THR A 257 10.21 -12.71 25.70
N GLN A 258 10.54 -11.47 25.29
CA GLN A 258 11.23 -10.49 26.14
C GLN A 258 12.53 -11.05 26.73
N GLY A 259 13.26 -11.82 25.93
CA GLY A 259 14.51 -12.46 26.29
C GLY A 259 15.60 -11.46 26.68
N ILE A 260 16.36 -11.80 27.71
CA ILE A 260 17.46 -10.97 28.22
C ILE A 260 18.53 -10.67 27.16
N ASN A 261 18.70 -11.59 26.20
CA ASN A 261 19.67 -11.52 25.12
C ASN A 261 19.23 -10.63 23.93
N ALA A 262 18.03 -10.04 23.97
CA ALA A 262 17.53 -9.23 22.86
C ALA A 262 18.42 -8.01 22.57
N PHE A 263 19.06 -7.45 23.61
CA PHE A 263 19.98 -6.33 23.46
C PHE A 263 21.25 -6.75 22.71
N GLU A 264 21.95 -7.78 23.17
CA GLU A 264 23.19 -8.24 22.54
C GLU A 264 22.97 -8.74 21.10
N LEU A 265 21.88 -9.46 20.84
CA LEU A 265 21.52 -9.92 19.50
C LEU A 265 21.22 -8.72 18.57
N GLY A 266 20.51 -7.72 19.07
CA GLY A 266 20.22 -6.50 18.32
C GLY A 266 21.48 -5.68 18.03
N ASP A 267 22.44 -5.63 18.95
CA ASP A 267 23.72 -4.93 18.75
C ASP A 267 24.58 -5.62 17.68
N GLN A 268 24.59 -6.95 17.64
CA GLN A 268 25.25 -7.72 16.56
C GLN A 268 24.61 -7.43 15.20
N ILE A 269 23.29 -7.44 15.12
CA ILE A 269 22.55 -7.10 13.90
C ILE A 269 22.89 -5.68 13.43
N GLU A 270 22.91 -4.70 14.34
CA GLU A 270 23.24 -3.32 13.98
C GLU A 270 24.70 -3.15 13.56
N ALA A 271 25.63 -3.88 14.19
CA ALA A 271 27.02 -3.88 13.78
C ALA A 271 27.21 -4.46 12.36
N GLN A 272 26.46 -5.50 12.01
CA GLN A 272 26.60 -6.18 10.72
C GLN A 272 25.80 -5.53 9.58
N TYR A 273 24.59 -5.04 9.87
CA TYR A 273 23.62 -4.59 8.86
C TYR A 273 23.18 -3.12 9.04
N GLY A 274 23.53 -2.47 10.14
CA GLY A 274 23.21 -1.08 10.42
C GLY A 274 21.86 -0.85 11.11
N ARG A 275 21.66 0.40 11.54
CA ARG A 275 20.53 0.81 12.39
C ARG A 275 19.16 0.64 11.75
N ASN A 276 19.03 0.94 10.46
CA ASN A 276 17.77 0.83 9.74
C ASN A 276 17.29 -0.61 9.67
N ILE A 277 18.20 -1.55 9.38
CA ILE A 277 17.87 -2.98 9.35
C ILE A 277 17.48 -3.46 10.75
N ARG A 278 18.23 -3.10 11.82
CA ARG A 278 17.79 -3.41 13.19
C ARG A 278 16.38 -2.90 13.49
N LEU A 279 16.04 -1.69 13.05
CA LEU A 279 14.70 -1.12 13.22
C LEU A 279 13.64 -1.96 12.50
N GLU A 280 13.85 -2.30 11.23
CA GLU A 280 12.91 -3.13 10.45
C GLU A 280 12.71 -4.51 11.07
N LEU A 281 13.81 -5.14 11.51
CA LEU A 281 13.80 -6.45 12.17
C LEU A 281 13.07 -6.39 13.53
N ALA A 282 13.35 -5.39 14.36
CA ALA A 282 12.65 -5.20 15.63
C ALA A 282 11.15 -4.94 15.42
N MET A 283 10.80 -4.14 14.41
CA MET A 283 9.41 -3.81 14.08
C MET A 283 8.63 -5.04 13.60
N THR A 284 9.18 -5.84 12.68
CA THR A 284 8.51 -7.08 12.23
C THR A 284 8.38 -8.09 13.38
N ALA A 285 9.42 -8.29 14.19
CA ALA A 285 9.39 -9.20 15.34
C ALA A 285 8.31 -8.81 16.37
N ALA A 286 8.21 -7.53 16.68
CA ALA A 286 7.23 -7.04 17.65
C ALA A 286 5.79 -7.14 17.12
N LEU A 287 5.56 -6.78 15.85
CA LEU A 287 4.21 -6.61 15.32
C LEU A 287 3.62 -7.88 14.70
N VAL A 288 4.43 -8.81 14.18
CA VAL A 288 3.91 -10.07 13.61
C VAL A 288 3.15 -10.90 14.64
N ARG A 289 3.46 -10.72 15.92
CA ARG A 289 2.85 -11.45 17.04
C ARG A 289 1.39 -11.07 17.28
N ALA A 290 0.94 -9.91 16.77
CA ALA A 290 -0.47 -9.50 16.91
C ALA A 290 -1.43 -10.53 16.28
N TYR A 291 -1.04 -11.17 15.18
CA TYR A 291 -1.87 -12.17 14.51
C TYR A 291 -2.08 -13.43 15.36
N PRO A 292 -1.05 -14.17 15.80
CA PRO A 292 -1.22 -15.31 16.68
C PRO A 292 -1.81 -14.93 18.04
N ALA A 293 -1.41 -13.79 18.63
CA ALA A 293 -1.95 -13.35 19.91
C ALA A 293 -3.46 -13.07 19.85
N MET A 294 -3.95 -12.41 18.78
CA MET A 294 -5.39 -12.23 18.58
C MET A 294 -6.11 -13.55 18.35
N LYS A 295 -5.57 -14.45 17.52
CA LYS A 295 -6.16 -15.78 17.31
C LYS A 295 -6.31 -16.55 18.63
N ARG A 296 -5.27 -16.52 19.47
CA ARG A 296 -5.28 -17.11 20.82
C ARG A 296 -6.30 -16.42 21.73
N GLY A 297 -6.30 -15.08 21.76
CA GLY A 297 -7.22 -14.28 22.59
C GLY A 297 -8.69 -14.44 22.20
N LEU A 298 -8.98 -14.69 20.92
CA LEU A 298 -10.32 -15.01 20.40
C LEU A 298 -10.69 -16.50 20.58
N GLY A 299 -9.76 -17.35 21.06
CA GLY A 299 -10.00 -18.78 21.23
C GLY A 299 -10.00 -19.60 19.92
N LEU A 300 -9.42 -19.05 18.86
CA LEU A 300 -9.40 -19.63 17.50
C LEU A 300 -8.24 -20.59 17.26
N THR A 301 -7.21 -20.51 18.10
CA THR A 301 -6.06 -21.42 18.05
C THR A 301 -5.79 -22.00 19.42
N LYS A 302 -5.72 -23.33 19.50
CA LYS A 302 -5.20 -24.06 20.65
C LYS A 302 -3.77 -24.49 20.32
N ALA A 303 -2.88 -24.33 21.28
CA ALA A 303 -1.41 -24.39 21.19
C ALA A 303 -0.81 -25.77 20.80
N CYS A 304 -1.38 -26.47 19.82
CA CYS A 304 -0.96 -27.76 19.28
C CYS A 304 -1.88 -28.11 18.10
N SER A 305 -1.82 -27.37 17.01
CA SER A 305 -2.39 -27.91 15.77
C SER A 305 -1.43 -29.00 15.27
N LEU A 306 -1.95 -30.18 14.92
CA LEU A 306 -1.19 -31.27 14.28
C LEU A 306 -0.72 -30.91 12.86
N THR A 307 -0.58 -29.62 12.57
CA THR A 307 -0.25 -29.08 11.26
C THR A 307 1.22 -29.39 10.98
N PRO A 308 1.52 -30.19 9.95
CA PRO A 308 2.90 -30.39 9.53
C PRO A 308 3.52 -29.04 9.18
N LEU A 309 4.68 -28.74 9.75
CA LEU A 309 5.40 -27.50 9.53
C LEU A 309 6.40 -27.71 8.39
N GLU A 310 5.88 -27.74 7.17
CA GLU A 310 6.67 -27.84 5.95
C GLU A 310 6.02 -27.03 4.81
N VAL A 311 6.86 -26.55 3.89
CA VAL A 311 6.46 -25.86 2.65
C VAL A 311 7.17 -26.41 1.43
#